data_AF-A0ABD2N9K1-F1
#
_entry.id   AF-A0ABD2N9K1-F1
#
_cell.length_a   1.000
_cell.length_b   1.000
_cell.length_c   1.000
_cell.angle_alpha   90.00
_cell.angle_beta   90.00
_cell.angle_gamma   90.00
#
_symmetry.space_group_name_H-M   'P 1'
#
loop_
_entity.id
_entity.type
_entity.pdbx_description
1 polymer ?
#
loop_
_entity_poly.entity_id
_entity_poly.type
_entity_poly.pdbx_seq_one_letter_code
_entity_poly.pdbx_strand_id
1 'polypeptide(L)'
;MGHVRVYTISDSVARFQRMNGKNVLHPIGWDAFGLPAENAAIDRQISPQDWTKFNISQMKSQLQTLGCSFDWDREIDTSDSILHDWRDIIKLQQHWIGECNGVNFDFKISGRDDFITLWTPYPEYIDHVKFVTVSDTHYIAKDFKIMTDCQN
;
A
#
# COMPACT_ATOMS: atom_id res chain seq x y z
N MET A 1 -8.20 20.98 -0.48
CA MET A 1 -9.17 21.22 0.61
C MET A 1 -9.21 20.13 1.68
N GLY A 2 -9.13 18.83 1.34
CA GLY A 2 -9.17 17.74 2.34
C GLY A 2 -8.10 17.84 3.43
N HIS A 3 -6.82 18.00 3.04
CA HIS A 3 -5.71 18.18 3.97
C HIS A 3 -5.91 19.37 4.93
N VAL A 4 -6.30 20.52 4.39
CA VAL A 4 -6.57 21.74 5.19
C VAL A 4 -7.60 21.46 6.27
N ARG A 5 -8.70 20.78 5.95
CA ARG A 5 -9.74 20.43 6.94
C ARG A 5 -9.18 19.65 8.13
N VAL A 6 -8.38 18.61 7.86
CA VAL A 6 -7.85 17.74 8.91
C VAL A 6 -6.86 18.51 9.79
N TYR A 7 -5.94 19.25 9.16
CA TYR A 7 -4.90 20.00 9.88
C TYR A 7 -5.45 21.20 10.66
N THR A 8 -6.49 21.87 10.16
CA THR A 8 -7.14 22.96 10.90
C THR A 8 -7.85 22.46 12.17
N ILE A 9 -8.45 21.26 12.12
CA ILE A 9 -9.09 20.65 13.29
C ILE A 9 -8.03 20.32 14.35
N SER A 10 -6.94 19.67 13.96
CA SER A 10 -5.86 19.33 14.91
C SER A 10 -5.21 20.59 15.49
N ASP A 11 -4.98 21.62 14.67
CA ASP A 11 -4.44 22.92 15.11
C ASP A 11 -5.34 23.61 16.14
N SER A 12 -6.66 23.61 15.90
CA SER A 12 -7.63 24.19 16.82
C SER A 12 -7.58 23.52 18.19
N VAL A 13 -7.52 22.18 18.20
CA VAL A 13 -7.40 21.39 19.44
C VAL A 13 -6.06 21.64 20.13
N ALA A 14 -4.95 21.67 19.39
CA ALA A 14 -3.63 21.91 19.95
C ALA A 14 -3.55 23.29 20.62
N ARG A 15 -4.06 24.34 19.97
CA ARG A 15 -4.15 25.70 20.54
C ARG A 15 -5.01 25.73 21.80
N PHE A 16 -6.20 25.14 21.76
CA PHE A 16 -7.09 25.07 22.92
C PHE A 16 -6.40 24.40 24.13
N GLN A 17 -5.72 23.27 23.92
CA GLN A 17 -5.03 22.56 24.99
C GLN A 17 -3.82 23.36 25.53
N ARG A 18 -3.07 24.06 24.67
CA ARG A 18 -1.99 24.98 25.11
C ARG A 18 -2.55 26.14 25.93
N MET A 19 -3.68 26.72 25.52
CA MET A 19 -4.36 27.80 26.27
C MET A 19 -4.87 27.33 27.64
N ASN A 20 -5.20 26.04 27.78
CA ASN A 20 -5.55 25.41 29.06
C ASN A 20 -4.32 25.06 29.92
N GLY A 21 -3.12 25.55 29.56
CA GLY A 21 -1.89 25.35 30.34
C GLY A 21 -1.26 23.96 30.17
N LYS A 22 -1.69 23.15 29.20
CA LYS A 22 -1.06 21.84 28.95
C LYS A 22 0.20 22.00 28.10
N ASN A 23 1.17 21.10 28.34
CA ASN A 23 2.29 20.90 27.44
C ASN A 23 1.85 20.02 26.26
N VAL A 24 1.69 20.61 25.08
CA VAL A 24 1.12 19.95 23.90
C VAL A 24 2.20 19.73 22.85
N LEU A 25 2.38 18.45 22.48
CA LEU A 25 3.15 18.04 21.31
C LEU A 25 2.21 17.94 20.10
N HIS A 26 2.48 18.73 19.06
CA HIS A 26 1.73 18.76 17.81
C HIS A 26 2.71 18.66 16.62
N PRO A 27 3.23 17.45 16.33
CA PRO A 27 4.24 17.23 15.30
C PRO A 27 3.58 17.10 13.92
N ILE A 28 4.42 17.14 12.89
CA ILE A 28 4.04 16.83 11.52
C ILE A 28 5.11 15.93 10.90
N GLY A 29 4.74 15.17 9.88
CA GLY A 29 5.70 14.40 9.11
C GLY A 29 5.22 14.14 7.69
N TRP A 30 6.13 13.61 6.89
CA TRP A 30 5.93 13.33 5.48
C TRP A 30 6.08 11.85 5.23
N ASP A 31 4.98 11.24 4.78
CA ASP A 31 5.00 9.90 4.21
C ASP A 31 5.53 10.01 2.77
N ALA A 32 6.85 9.90 2.68
CA ALA A 32 7.66 10.22 1.52
C ALA A 32 8.02 8.98 0.68
N PHE A 33 7.65 7.77 1.13
CA PHE A 33 7.91 6.51 0.44
C PHE A 33 6.64 5.92 -0.20
N GLY A 34 6.86 4.96 -1.11
CA GLY A 34 5.80 4.13 -1.67
C GLY A 34 5.32 4.56 -3.05
N LEU A 35 4.45 3.71 -3.60
CA LEU A 35 3.94 3.82 -4.97
C LEU A 35 3.33 5.18 -5.32
N PRO A 36 2.61 5.90 -4.44
CA PRO A 36 2.04 7.20 -4.81
C PRO A 36 3.09 8.25 -5.17
N ALA A 37 4.19 8.32 -4.41
CA ALA A 37 5.27 9.29 -4.65
C ALA A 37 6.09 8.90 -5.89
N GLU A 38 6.39 7.61 -6.04
CA GLU A 38 7.15 7.06 -7.16
C GLU A 38 6.40 7.17 -8.48
N ASN A 39 5.13 6.75 -8.52
CA ASN A 39 4.30 6.84 -9.73
C ASN A 39 4.13 8.29 -10.18
N ALA A 40 3.88 9.22 -9.25
CA ALA A 40 3.75 10.63 -9.58
C ALA A 40 5.03 11.25 -10.14
N ALA A 41 6.21 10.75 -9.74
CA ALA A 41 7.50 11.17 -10.24
C ALA A 41 7.81 10.56 -11.62
N ILE A 42 7.49 9.27 -11.83
CA ILE A 42 7.60 8.58 -13.13
C ILE A 42 6.75 9.27 -14.19
N ASP A 43 5.49 9.58 -13.88
CA ASP A 43 4.58 10.30 -14.78
C ASP A 43 5.14 11.67 -15.21
N ARG A 44 5.98 12.28 -14.36
CA ARG A 44 6.59 13.60 -14.57
C ARG A 44 8.01 13.54 -15.11
N GLN A 45 8.58 12.34 -15.29
CA GLN A 45 9.97 12.12 -15.69
C GLN A 45 10.99 12.83 -14.79
N ILE A 46 10.70 12.93 -13.49
CA ILE A 46 11.58 13.52 -12.47
C ILE A 46 12.02 12.40 -11.52
N SER A 47 13.22 12.53 -10.95
CA SER A 47 13.66 11.63 -9.88
C SER A 47 12.66 11.63 -8.71
N PRO A 48 12.22 10.46 -8.20
CA PRO A 48 11.31 10.37 -7.05
C PRO A 48 11.81 11.13 -5.83
N GLN A 49 13.13 11.16 -5.62
CA GLN A 49 13.73 11.88 -4.50
C GLN A 49 13.56 13.40 -4.64
N ASP A 50 13.81 13.95 -5.83
CA ASP A 50 13.71 15.39 -6.08
C ASP A 50 12.25 15.85 -6.08
N TRP A 51 11.35 15.05 -6.65
CA TRP A 51 9.91 15.27 -6.64
C TRP A 51 9.37 15.31 -5.21
N THR A 52 9.79 14.37 -4.37
CA THR A 52 9.34 14.27 -2.98
C THR A 52 9.83 15.45 -2.15
N LYS A 53 11.13 15.80 -2.23
CA LYS A 53 11.67 16.98 -1.56
C LYS A 53 10.98 18.28 -2.00
N PHE A 54 10.73 18.43 -3.29
CA PHE A 54 10.00 19.58 -3.81
C PHE A 54 8.59 19.67 -3.21
N ASN A 55 7.82 18.59 -3.24
CA ASN A 55 6.45 18.59 -2.70
C ASN A 55 6.41 18.85 -1.20
N ILE A 56 7.33 18.26 -0.44
CA ILE A 56 7.48 18.52 1.00
C ILE A 56 7.72 20.02 1.24
N SER A 57 8.64 20.64 0.48
CA SER A 57 8.91 22.07 0.62
C SER A 57 7.69 22.95 0.32
N GLN A 58 6.92 22.59 -0.72
CA GLN A 58 5.70 23.30 -1.11
C GLN A 58 4.61 23.16 -0.05
N MET A 59 4.36 21.93 0.42
CA MET A 59 3.33 21.67 1.41
C MET A 59 3.68 22.30 2.76
N LYS A 60 4.96 22.26 3.18
CA LYS A 60 5.45 22.97 4.36
C LYS A 60 5.18 24.47 4.28
N SER A 61 5.55 25.11 3.17
CA SER A 61 5.30 26.54 2.95
C SER A 61 3.80 26.89 3.01
N GLN A 62 2.94 26.05 2.42
CA GLN A 62 1.49 26.22 2.48
C GLN A 62 0.95 26.11 3.91
N LEU A 63 1.39 25.12 4.70
CA LEU A 63 0.97 24.94 6.09
C LEU A 63 1.45 26.07 7.00
N GLN A 64 2.66 26.58 6.77
CA GLN A 64 3.18 27.75 7.48
C GLN A 64 2.37 29.00 7.13
N THR A 65 2.00 29.19 5.87
CA THR A 65 1.15 30.31 5.41
C THR A 65 -0.26 30.24 6.01
N LEU A 66 -0.80 29.03 6.19
CA LEU A 66 -2.08 28.81 6.86
C LEU A 66 -2.02 29.05 8.38
N GLY A 67 -0.83 29.24 8.96
CA GLY A 67 -0.65 29.47 10.38
C GLY A 67 -0.81 28.22 11.25
N CYS A 68 -0.64 27.02 10.68
CA CYS A 68 -0.66 25.78 11.45
C CYS A 68 0.49 25.75 12.48
N SER A 69 0.15 25.51 13.75
CA SER A 69 1.06 25.51 14.90
C SER A 69 1.70 24.15 15.15
N PHE A 70 2.35 23.62 14.12
CA PHE A 70 3.15 22.40 14.23
C PHE A 70 4.51 22.68 14.88
N ASP A 71 5.02 21.70 15.60
CA ASP A 71 6.37 21.72 16.17
C ASP A 71 7.39 21.32 15.09
N TRP A 72 7.79 22.27 14.24
CA TRP A 72 8.67 22.04 13.09
C TRP A 72 10.06 21.48 13.45
N ASP A 73 10.54 21.73 14.67
CA ASP A 73 11.78 21.13 15.18
C ASP A 73 11.68 19.60 15.36
N ARG A 74 10.47 19.06 15.30
CA ARG A 74 10.15 17.62 15.44
C ARG A 74 9.49 17.07 14.17
N GLU A 75 9.77 17.69 13.03
CA GLU A 75 9.36 17.21 11.71
C GLU A 75 10.09 15.92 11.35
N ILE A 76 9.35 14.94 10.83
CA ILE A 76 9.92 13.65 10.41
C ILE A 76 9.61 13.43 8.92
N ASP A 77 10.62 13.10 8.14
CA ASP A 77 10.49 12.67 6.75
C ASP A 77 10.84 11.18 6.67
N THR A 78 9.92 10.34 6.21
CA THR A 78 10.18 8.89 6.13
C THR A 78 11.34 8.55 5.19
N SER A 79 11.67 9.42 4.23
CA SER A 79 12.79 9.24 3.30
C SER A 79 14.16 9.61 3.89
N ASP A 80 14.22 10.19 5.09
CA ASP A 80 15.47 10.59 5.71
C ASP A 80 16.28 9.38 6.21
N SER A 81 17.58 9.43 5.95
CA SER A 81 18.57 8.41 6.32
C SER A 81 18.65 8.15 7.82
N ILE A 82 18.22 9.11 8.66
CA ILE A 82 18.21 8.99 10.12
C ILE A 82 17.22 7.92 10.62
N LEU A 83 16.22 7.57 9.81
CA LEU A 83 15.25 6.50 10.10
C LEU A 83 15.74 5.11 9.66
N HIS A 84 17.03 4.97 9.33
CA HIS A 84 17.69 3.71 8.96
C HIS A 84 17.34 2.51 9.87
N ASP A 85 17.10 2.73 11.16
CA ASP A 85 16.79 1.66 12.12
C ASP A 85 15.33 1.17 12.05
N TRP A 86 14.46 1.79 11.23
CA TRP A 86 13.09 1.34 10.95
C TRP A 86 13.00 0.32 9.79
N ARG A 87 14.13 -0.24 9.34
CA ARG A 87 14.22 -1.25 8.27
C ARG A 87 13.28 -2.44 8.45
N ASP A 88 12.97 -2.83 9.69
CA ASP A 88 12.13 -3.99 9.97
C ASP A 88 10.68 -3.77 9.53
N ILE A 89 10.17 -2.54 9.68
CA ILE A 89 8.82 -2.16 9.24
C ILE A 89 8.76 -2.13 7.71
N ILE A 90 9.79 -1.57 7.07
CA ILE A 90 9.89 -1.50 5.60
C ILE A 90 9.93 -2.91 5.00
N LYS A 91 10.74 -3.82 5.56
CA LYS A 91 10.82 -5.22 5.11
C LYS A 91 9.50 -5.97 5.36
N LEU A 92 8.85 -5.76 6.50
CA LEU A 92 7.54 -6.36 6.79
C LEU A 92 6.48 -5.91 5.78
N GLN A 93 6.45 -4.61 5.45
CA GLN A 93 5.50 -4.07 4.47
C GLN A 93 5.76 -4.61 3.05
N GLN A 94 7.02 -4.74 2.64
CA GLN A 94 7.40 -5.32 1.35
C GLN A 94 6.92 -6.77 1.22
N HIS A 95 7.14 -7.60 2.24
CA HIS A 95 6.70 -9.00 2.22
C HIS A 95 5.17 -9.14 2.35
N TRP A 96 4.50 -8.17 2.98
CA TRP A 96 3.04 -8.17 3.15
C TRP A 96 2.28 -7.93 1.83
N ILE A 97 2.85 -7.13 0.92
CA ILE A 97 2.28 -6.92 -0.43
C ILE A 97 2.42 -8.19 -1.29
N GLY A 98 3.41 -9.03 -0.98
CA GLY A 98 3.71 -10.27 -1.70
C GLY A 98 4.52 -10.03 -2.98
N GLU A 99 5.40 -10.97 -3.31
CA GLU A 99 6.15 -10.91 -4.57
C GLU A 99 5.30 -11.47 -5.72
N CYS A 100 5.01 -10.64 -6.73
CA CYS A 100 4.31 -11.04 -7.96
C CYS A 100 5.30 -11.61 -9.00
N ASN A 101 6.04 -12.66 -8.64
CA ASN A 101 7.09 -13.26 -9.48
C ASN A 101 6.66 -14.55 -10.20
N GLY A 102 5.38 -14.93 -10.11
CA GLY A 102 4.87 -16.12 -10.77
C GLY A 102 4.23 -15.87 -12.14
N VAL A 103 3.79 -16.96 -12.74
CA VAL A 103 3.21 -17.02 -14.10
C VAL A 103 1.85 -17.68 -14.08
N ASN A 104 0.98 -17.25 -14.98
CA ASN A 104 -0.36 -17.81 -15.17
C ASN A 104 -0.37 -18.73 -16.40
N PHE A 105 -1.01 -19.89 -16.28
CA PHE A 105 -1.25 -20.81 -17.40
C PHE A 105 -2.67 -21.36 -17.37
N ASP A 106 -3.22 -21.60 -18.56
CA ASP A 106 -4.58 -22.09 -18.74
C ASP A 106 -4.57 -23.58 -19.07
N PHE A 107 -5.26 -24.38 -18.25
CA PHE A 107 -5.52 -25.79 -18.52
C PHE A 107 -6.93 -25.97 -19.07
N LYS A 108 -7.06 -26.63 -20.22
CA LYS A 108 -8.37 -26.99 -20.76
C LYS A 108 -9.02 -28.08 -19.92
N ILE A 109 -10.29 -27.90 -19.55
CA ILE A 109 -11.05 -28.90 -18.81
C ILE A 109 -11.65 -29.89 -19.80
N SER A 110 -11.37 -31.19 -19.62
CA SER A 110 -11.95 -32.23 -20.48
C SER A 110 -13.48 -32.24 -20.36
N GLY A 111 -14.18 -32.17 -21.50
CA GLY A 111 -15.64 -32.16 -21.56
C GLY A 111 -16.31 -30.79 -21.37
N ARG A 112 -15.54 -29.71 -21.24
CA ARG A 112 -16.03 -28.33 -21.24
C ARG A 112 -15.21 -27.49 -22.21
N ASP A 113 -15.74 -26.35 -22.61
CA ASP A 113 -14.96 -25.35 -23.37
C ASP A 113 -14.29 -24.30 -22.45
N ASP A 114 -14.42 -24.50 -21.14
CA ASP A 114 -13.82 -23.66 -20.11
C ASP A 114 -12.35 -24.05 -19.85
N PHE A 115 -11.58 -23.07 -19.39
CA PHE A 115 -10.21 -23.22 -18.96
C PHE A 115 -10.09 -22.93 -17.46
N ILE A 116 -9.15 -23.61 -16.79
CA ILE A 116 -8.74 -23.26 -15.44
C ILE A 116 -7.38 -22.56 -15.49
N THR A 117 -7.37 -21.29 -15.08
CA THR A 117 -6.15 -20.50 -14.96
C THR A 117 -5.49 -20.79 -13.62
N LEU A 118 -4.22 -21.21 -13.65
CA LEU A 118 -3.41 -21.50 -12.48
C LEU A 118 -2.24 -20.52 -12.41
N TRP A 119 -1.96 -20.02 -11.21
CA TRP A 119 -0.76 -19.23 -10.92
C TRP A 119 0.27 -20.10 -10.20
N THR A 120 1.53 -20.03 -10.61
CA THR A 120 2.65 -20.64 -9.88
C THR A 120 3.90 -19.76 -9.94
N PRO A 121 4.65 -19.62 -8.82
CA PRO A 121 5.97 -19.01 -8.83
C PRO A 121 7.06 -19.95 -9.35
N TYR A 122 6.74 -21.24 -9.57
CA TYR A 122 7.67 -22.28 -10.01
C TYR A 122 7.15 -22.98 -11.29
N PRO A 123 7.19 -22.32 -12.46
CA PRO A 123 6.78 -22.93 -13.73
C PRO A 123 7.56 -24.19 -14.11
N GLU A 124 8.80 -24.32 -13.66
CA GLU A 124 9.68 -25.45 -13.95
C GLU A 124 9.15 -26.80 -13.47
N TYR A 125 8.23 -26.82 -12.50
CA TYR A 125 7.63 -28.05 -11.97
C TYR A 125 6.35 -28.48 -12.69
N ILE A 126 5.91 -27.75 -13.73
CA ILE A 126 4.63 -28.01 -14.39
C ILE A 126 4.56 -29.41 -15.02
N ASP A 127 5.68 -29.92 -15.55
CA ASP A 127 5.78 -31.25 -16.15
C ASP A 127 5.62 -32.39 -15.12
N HIS A 128 5.73 -32.08 -13.83
CA HIS A 128 5.62 -33.05 -12.74
C HIS A 128 4.24 -33.04 -12.05
N VAL A 129 3.35 -32.12 -12.43
CA VAL A 129 2.01 -32.00 -11.82
C VAL A 129 1.18 -33.26 -12.10
N LYS A 130 0.56 -33.81 -11.05
CA LYS A 130 -0.29 -35.01 -11.14
C LYS A 130 -1.77 -34.72 -10.95
N PHE A 131 -2.09 -33.71 -10.18
CA PHE A 131 -3.46 -33.29 -9.88
C PHE A 131 -3.47 -31.79 -9.59
N VAL A 132 -4.62 -31.17 -9.76
CA VAL A 132 -4.89 -29.77 -9.43
C VAL A 132 -5.94 -29.75 -8.33
N THR A 133 -5.71 -28.96 -7.29
CA THR A 133 -6.69 -28.75 -6.22
C THR A 133 -7.37 -27.41 -6.43
N VAL A 134 -8.69 -27.38 -6.30
CA VAL A 134 -9.51 -26.19 -6.49
C VAL A 134 -10.23 -25.88 -5.18
N SER A 135 -10.23 -24.61 -4.78
CA SER A 135 -10.98 -24.15 -3.61
C SER A 135 -12.48 -24.44 -3.77
N ASP A 136 -13.17 -24.81 -2.69
CA ASP A 136 -14.62 -25.08 -2.69
C ASP A 136 -15.47 -23.83 -3.00
N THR A 137 -14.89 -22.64 -2.83
CA THR A 137 -15.47 -21.35 -3.19
C THR A 137 -15.31 -21.00 -4.67
N HIS A 138 -14.44 -21.70 -5.40
CA HIS A 138 -14.16 -21.43 -6.81
C HIS A 138 -15.40 -21.75 -7.67
N TYR A 139 -15.64 -20.96 -8.72
CA TYR A 139 -16.83 -21.11 -9.56
C TYR A 139 -16.96 -22.51 -10.18
N ILE A 140 -15.84 -23.06 -10.68
CA ILE A 140 -15.76 -24.43 -11.21
C ILE A 140 -16.20 -25.48 -10.17
N ALA A 141 -15.81 -25.32 -8.90
CA ALA A 141 -16.14 -26.30 -7.86
C ALA A 141 -17.64 -26.33 -7.52
N LYS A 142 -18.36 -25.22 -7.70
CA LYS A 142 -19.81 -25.16 -7.50
C LYS A 142 -20.56 -26.02 -8.52
N ASP A 143 -20.10 -26.03 -9.77
CA ASP A 143 -20.72 -26.83 -10.83
C ASP A 143 -20.55 -28.34 -10.59
N PHE A 144 -19.42 -28.75 -10.00
CA PHE A 144 -19.18 -30.15 -9.65
C PHE A 144 -19.98 -30.63 -8.42
N LYS A 145 -20.33 -29.73 -7.49
CA LYS A 145 -21.22 -30.06 -6.36
C LYS A 145 -22.64 -30.41 -6.81
N ILE A 146 -23.16 -29.77 -7.85
CA ILE A 146 -24.52 -30.05 -8.36
C ILE A 146 -24.63 -31.47 -8.94
N MET A 147 -23.51 -32.07 -9.40
CA MET A 147 -23.52 -33.44 -9.92
C MET A 147 -23.43 -34.54 -8.86
N THR A 148 -23.03 -34.23 -7.63
CA THR A 148 -22.87 -35.25 -6.57
C THR A 148 -24.15 -35.49 -5.75
N ASP A 149 -25.16 -34.63 -5.89
CA ASP A 149 -26.45 -34.78 -5.20
C ASP A 149 -27.51 -35.58 -5.99
N CYS A 150 -27.15 -36.16 -7.15
CA CYS A 150 -28.06 -36.97 -7.99
C CYS A 150 -27.70 -38.47 -8.06
N GLN A 151 -27.04 -39.02 -7.04
CA GLN A 151 -26.90 -40.47 -6.87
C GLN A 151 -27.20 -40.89 -5.42
N ASN A 152 -28.49 -41.04 -5.13
CA ASN A 152 -29.07 -42.02 -4.19
C ASN A 152 -30.54 -42.24 -4.53
#